data_AF-Q1IPT8-F1
#
_entry.id   AF-Q1IPT8-F1
#
_cell.length_a   1.000
_cell.length_b   1.000
_cell.length_c   1.000
_cell.angle_alpha   90.00
_cell.angle_beta   90.00
_cell.angle_gamma   90.00
#
_symmetry.space_group_name_H-M   'P 1'
#
loop_
_entity.id
_entity.type
_entity.pdbx_description
1 polymer ?
#
loop_
_entity_poly.entity_id
_entity_poly.type
_entity_poly.pdbx_seq_one_letter_code
_entity_poly.pdbx_strand_id
1 'polypeptide(L)'
;MGLDIGGYETQPDWPRMGPSFLIATCLIVAIRTARWSATDDSTTRDLNLDHEITFAATLTARVFAHLLRHHPTIFPSTQKPWYKPDGEDQPK
;
A
#
# COMPACT_ATOMS: atom_id res chain seq x y z
N MET A 1 18.82 22.78 19.28
CA MET A 1 19.38 21.47 19.62
C MET A 1 19.02 20.54 18.47
N GLY A 2 20.01 20.14 17.68
CA GLY A 2 19.78 19.22 16.57
C GLY A 2 19.73 17.80 17.10
N LEU A 3 18.72 17.01 16.73
CA LEU A 3 18.68 15.60 17.08
C LEU A 3 19.88 14.88 16.47
N ASP A 4 20.65 14.18 17.30
CA ASP A 4 21.80 13.39 16.84
C ASP A 4 21.32 12.20 16.00
N ILE A 5 21.71 12.19 14.73
CA ILE A 5 21.37 11.10 13.81
C ILE A 5 22.25 9.90 14.16
N GLY A 6 21.62 8.80 14.57
CA GLY A 6 22.26 7.53 14.89
C GLY A 6 22.71 6.73 13.67
N GLY A 7 22.14 7.05 12.50
CA GLY A 7 22.45 6.44 11.21
C GLY A 7 21.25 6.50 10.27
N TYR A 8 21.31 5.73 9.17
CA TYR A 8 20.24 5.63 8.18
C TYR A 8 19.73 4.20 8.11
N GLU A 9 18.41 4.02 8.28
CA GLU A 9 17.74 2.76 8.10
C GLU A 9 17.09 2.72 6.71
N THR A 10 17.22 1.59 6.02
CA THR A 10 16.55 1.39 4.73
C THR A 10 15.12 0.95 4.99
N GLN A 11 14.15 1.81 4.66
CA GLN A 11 12.73 1.51 4.78
C GLN A 11 12.04 1.54 3.41
N PRO A 12 10.95 0.79 3.23
CA PRO A 12 10.13 0.90 2.03
C PRO A 12 9.60 2.33 1.85
N ASP A 13 9.78 2.90 0.66
CA ASP A 13 9.24 4.21 0.28
C ASP A 13 7.73 4.12 -0.02
N TRP A 14 6.92 4.18 1.04
CA TRP A 14 5.45 4.13 0.94
C TRP A 14 4.86 5.18 -0.02
N PRO A 15 5.29 6.46 -0.02
CA PRO A 15 4.82 7.44 -1.01
C PRO A 15 5.01 7.01 -2.46
N ARG A 16 6.17 6.42 -2.80
CA ARG A 16 6.44 5.94 -4.17
C ARG A 16 5.71 4.65 -4.51
N MET A 17 5.28 3.89 -3.51
CA MET A 17 4.53 2.65 -3.68
C MET A 17 3.03 2.86 -3.91
N GLY A 18 2.47 3.99 -3.48
CA GLY A 18 1.05 4.33 -3.62
C GLY A 18 0.50 4.21 -5.06
N PRO A 19 1.18 4.76 -6.09
CA PRO A 19 0.74 4.63 -7.47
C PRO A 19 0.65 3.17 -7.96
N SER A 20 1.63 2.34 -7.63
CA SER A 20 1.63 0.91 -8.02
C SER A 20 0.45 0.16 -7.41
N PHE A 21 0.13 0.47 -6.15
CA PHE A 21 -1.01 -0.10 -5.44
C PHE A 21 -2.35 0.30 -6.08
N LEU A 22 -2.50 1.58 -6.43
CA LEU A 22 -3.69 2.09 -7.11
C LEU A 22 -3.89 1.41 -8.46
N ILE A 23 -2.85 1.35 -9.30
CA ILE A 23 -2.91 0.74 -10.63
C ILE A 23 -3.30 -0.74 -10.53
N ALA A 24 -2.66 -1.51 -9.64
CA ALA A 24 -2.98 -2.92 -9.46
C ALA A 24 -4.44 -3.14 -9.00
N THR A 25 -4.92 -2.30 -8.09
CA THR A 25 -6.32 -2.32 -7.64
C THR A 25 -7.28 -2.03 -8.79
N CYS A 26 -7.03 -0.97 -9.57
CA CYS A 26 -7.85 -0.61 -10.74
C CYS A 26 -7.87 -1.71 -11.81
N LEU A 27 -6.74 -2.38 -12.06
CA LEU A 27 -6.67 -3.50 -13.00
C LEU A 27 -7.54 -4.68 -12.56
N ILE A 28 -7.52 -5.05 -11.28
CA ILE A 28 -8.36 -6.14 -10.76
C ILE A 28 -9.85 -5.78 -10.88
N VAL A 29 -10.23 -4.55 -10.54
CA VAL A 29 -11.61 -4.07 -10.72
C VAL A 29 -12.01 -4.17 -12.19
N ALA A 30 -11.21 -3.60 -13.11
CA ALA A 30 -11.53 -3.60 -14.54
C ALA A 30 -11.68 -5.02 -15.12
N ILE A 31 -10.81 -5.96 -14.75
CA ILE A 31 -10.88 -7.35 -15.21
C ILE A 31 -12.15 -8.04 -14.69
N ARG A 32 -12.55 -7.78 -13.44
CA ARG A 32 -13.71 -8.41 -12.83
C ARG A 32 -15.03 -7.80 -13.31
N THR A 33 -15.08 -6.48 -13.47
CA THR A 33 -16.27 -5.76 -13.96
C THR A 33 -16.47 -5.88 -15.46
N ALA A 34 -15.42 -6.19 -16.24
CA ALA A 34 -15.53 -6.47 -17.67
C ALA A 34 -16.47 -7.65 -18.00
N ARG A 35 -16.79 -8.50 -17.02
CA ARG A 35 -17.73 -9.63 -17.18
C ARG A 35 -19.19 -9.27 -16.96
N TRP A 36 -19.50 -8.04 -16.53
CA TRP A 36 -20.87 -7.64 -16.26
C TRP A 36 -21.61 -7.33 -17.57
N SER A 37 -22.63 -8.11 -17.87
CA SER A 37 -23.50 -7.88 -19.03
C SER A 37 -24.27 -6.56 -18.88
N ALA A 38 -24.50 -5.86 -19.99
CA ALA A 38 -25.14 -4.54 -20.05
C ALA A 38 -26.60 -4.48 -19.52
N THR A 39 -27.18 -5.61 -19.12
CA THR A 39 -28.59 -5.76 -18.73
C THR A 39 -28.91 -5.37 -17.29
N ASP A 40 -27.90 -5.14 -16.44
CA ASP A 40 -28.13 -4.98 -14.99
C ASP A 40 -28.49 -3.54 -14.57
N ASP A 41 -29.44 -3.44 -13.64
CA ASP A 41 -30.07 -2.22 -13.15
C ASP A 41 -29.07 -1.27 -12.46
N SER A 42 -29.22 0.05 -12.62
CA SER A 42 -28.18 1.03 -12.23
C SER A 42 -27.85 1.03 -10.73
N THR A 43 -28.84 0.79 -9.87
CA THR A 43 -28.65 0.77 -8.41
C THR A 43 -27.91 -0.49 -7.93
N THR A 44 -28.15 -1.62 -8.60
CA THR A 44 -27.46 -2.90 -8.31
C THR A 44 -26.02 -2.88 -8.80
N ARG A 45 -25.72 -2.12 -9.88
CA ARG A 45 -24.36 -1.87 -10.37
C ARG A 45 -23.49 -1.16 -9.34
N ASP A 46 -24.00 -0.12 -8.69
CA ASP A 46 -23.20 0.68 -7.75
C ASP A 46 -22.80 -0.12 -6.50
N LEU A 47 -23.74 -0.89 -5.92
CA LEU A 47 -23.46 -1.76 -4.77
C LEU A 47 -22.48 -2.89 -5.11
N ASN A 48 -22.62 -3.50 -6.29
CA ASN A 48 -21.68 -4.50 -6.76
C ASN A 48 -20.29 -3.88 -7.03
N LEU A 49 -20.23 -2.63 -7.48
CA LEU A 49 -18.98 -1.95 -7.80
C LEU A 49 -18.19 -1.62 -6.54
N ASP A 50 -18.83 -1.08 -5.51
CA ASP A 50 -18.17 -0.80 -4.23
C ASP A 50 -17.63 -2.06 -3.56
N HIS A 51 -18.39 -3.16 -3.66
CA HIS A 51 -17.93 -4.48 -3.19
C HIS A 51 -16.70 -4.96 -3.97
N GLU A 52 -16.70 -4.81 -5.30
CA GLU A 52 -15.56 -5.20 -6.13
C GLU A 52 -14.33 -4.32 -5.90
N ILE A 53 -14.50 -3.01 -5.68
CA ILE A 53 -13.41 -2.11 -5.30
C ILE A 53 -12.78 -2.55 -3.98
N THR A 54 -13.63 -2.85 -2.97
CA THR A 54 -13.16 -3.31 -1.65
C THR A 54 -12.43 -4.64 -1.75
N PHE A 55 -12.97 -5.58 -2.54
CA PHE A 55 -12.34 -6.87 -2.81
C PHE A 55 -10.97 -6.69 -3.48
N ALA A 56 -10.90 -5.89 -4.55
CA ALA A 56 -9.68 -5.63 -5.30
C ALA A 56 -8.60 -4.96 -4.44
N ALA A 57 -8.97 -3.98 -3.61
CA ALA A 57 -8.05 -3.31 -2.70
C ALA A 57 -7.49 -4.30 -1.66
N THR A 58 -8.35 -5.15 -1.09
CA THR A 58 -7.95 -6.17 -0.11
C THR A 58 -7.01 -7.21 -0.72
N LEU A 59 -7.30 -7.68 -1.93
CA LEU A 59 -6.45 -8.64 -2.63
C LEU A 59 -5.09 -8.02 -2.96
N THR A 60 -5.09 -6.78 -3.48
CA THR A 60 -3.87 -6.05 -3.78
C THR A 60 -3.02 -5.87 -2.52
N ALA A 61 -3.62 -5.51 -1.38
CA ALA A 61 -2.91 -5.38 -0.10
C ALA A 61 -2.20 -6.66 0.33
N ARG A 62 -2.87 -7.81 0.18
CA ARG A 62 -2.28 -9.11 0.53
C ARG A 62 -1.11 -9.46 -0.38
N VAL A 63 -1.27 -9.29 -1.69
CA VAL A 63 -0.20 -9.53 -2.67
C VAL A 63 0.98 -8.59 -2.40
N PHE A 64 0.69 -7.31 -2.17
CA PHE A 64 1.69 -6.29 -1.89
C PHE A 64 2.49 -6.60 -0.62
N ALA A 65 1.81 -6.96 0.48
CA ALA A 65 2.46 -7.37 1.73
C ALA A 65 3.32 -8.64 1.58
N HIS A 66 2.82 -9.62 0.81
CA HIS A 66 3.58 -10.83 0.52
C HIS A 66 4.86 -10.52 -0.27
N LEU A 67 4.76 -9.69 -1.32
CA LEU A 67 5.91 -9.30 -2.12
C LEU A 67 6.90 -8.45 -1.34
N LEU A 68 6.44 -7.52 -0.50
CA LEU A 68 7.33 -6.72 0.36
C LEU A 68 8.15 -7.60 1.31
N ARG A 69 7.54 -8.66 1.85
CA ARG A 69 8.20 -9.57 2.80
C ARG A 69 9.24 -10.48 2.14
N HIS A 70 8.95 -10.99 0.94
CA HIS A 70 9.79 -11.99 0.29
C HIS A 70 10.74 -11.41 -0.78
N HIS A 71 10.39 -10.27 -1.36
CA HIS A 71 11.10 -9.65 -2.46
C HIS A 71 11.22 -8.13 -2.28
N PRO A 72 11.79 -7.64 -1.16
CA PRO A 72 11.85 -6.20 -0.87
C PRO A 72 12.62 -5.40 -1.94
N THR A 73 13.52 -6.04 -2.69
CA THR A 73 14.36 -5.41 -3.72
C THR A 73 13.59 -4.96 -4.97
N ILE A 74 12.36 -5.45 -5.20
CA ILE A 74 11.55 -5.01 -6.34
C ILE A 74 10.87 -3.67 -6.09
N PHE A 75 10.85 -3.21 -4.83
CA PHE A 75 10.19 -1.99 -4.44
C PHE A 75 11.21 -0.89 -4.12
N PRO A 76 10.86 0.38 -4.39
CA PRO A 76 11.71 1.50 -4.04
C PRO A 76 11.89 1.58 -2.52
N SER A 77 13.14 1.60 -2.07
CA SER A 77 13.52 1.83 -0.69
C SER A 77 14.08 3.24 -0.51
N THR A 78 13.77 3.87 0.62
CA THR A 78 14.32 5.17 1.01
C THR A 78 15.13 5.03 2.30
N GLN A 79 16.27 5.70 2.35
CA GLN A 79 17.10 5.79 3.56
C GLN A 79 16.52 6.85 4.48
N LYS A 80 15.98 6.42 5.62
CA LYS A 80 15.40 7.30 6.63
C LYS A 80 16.38 7.43 7.81
N PRO A 81 16.71 8.65 8.26
CA PRO A 81 17.57 8.81 9.42
C PRO A 81 16.84 8.31 10.67
N TRP A 82 17.53 7.52 11.49
CA TRP A 82 17.08 7.20 12.85
C TRP A 82 17.84 8.09 13.83
N TYR A 83 17.16 8.52 14.88
CA TYR A 83 17.72 9.43 15.89
C TYR A 83 18.09 8.63 17.14
N LYS A 84 19.23 8.97 17.75
CA LYS A 84 19.62 8.34 19.02
C LYS A 84 18.62 8.77 20.11
N PRO A 85 18.21 7.86 21.01
CA PRO A 85 17.45 8.26 22.19
C PRO A 85 18.33 9.19 23.02
N ASP A 86 17.87 10.42 23.22
CA ASP A 86 18.54 11.35 24.11
C ASP A 86 18.26 10.93 25.56
N GLY A 87 19.17 11.24 26.49
CA GLY A 87 19.13 10.73 27.87
C GLY A 87 17.87 11.09 28.69
N GLU A 88 16.97 11.91 28.13
CA GLU A 88 15.67 12.27 28.70
C GLU A 88 14.54 11.28 28.37
N ASP A 89 14.73 10.35 27.42
CA ASP A 89 13.71 9.36 26.99
C ASP A 89 13.73 8.05 27.80
N GLN A 90 14.53 7.96 28.87
CA GLN A 90 14.47 6.83 29.79
C GLN A 90 13.29 7.02 30.76
N PRO A 91 12.32 6.07 30.82
CA PRO A 91 11.28 6.14 31.83
C PRO A 91 11.92 6.03 33.21
N LYS A 92 11.63 7.00 34.08
CA LYS A 92 11.97 6.96 35.51
C LYS A 92 11.17 5.89 36.23
#